data_AF-A0A0C9ZM77-F1
#
_entry.id   AF-A0A0C9ZM77-F1
#
_cell.length_a   1.000
_cell.length_b   1.000
_cell.length_c   1.000
_cell.angle_alpha   90.00
_cell.angle_beta   90.00
_cell.angle_gamma   90.00
#
_symmetry.space_group_name_H-M   'P 1'
#
loop_
_entity.id
_entity.type
_entity.pdbx_description
1 polymer ?
#
loop_
_entity_poly.entity_id
_entity_poly.type
_entity_poly.pdbx_seq_one_letter_code
_entity_poly.pdbx_strand_id
1 'polypeptide(L)'
;NIPITDIPDIVSWFAFLDHHEQRNQDGLTFAPYGPILRAKGFLHLSQLTLDFFGLSDLQTWLGIEVRTAVLIMQYAKEDLAAIRSGKWVFPKDIV
;
A
#
# COMPACT_ATOMS: atom_id res chain seq x y z
N ASN A 1 10.49 -15.96 -7.91
CA ASN A 1 9.80 -16.32 -6.66
C ASN A 1 10.43 -15.45 -5.57
N ILE A 2 9.71 -14.44 -5.05
CA ILE A 2 10.26 -13.55 -4.02
C ILE A 2 9.88 -14.12 -2.66
N PRO A 3 10.79 -14.15 -1.68
CA PRO A 3 10.43 -14.39 -0.29
C PRO A 3 9.31 -13.43 0.18
N ILE A 4 8.30 -13.95 0.87
CA ILE A 4 7.25 -13.12 1.49
C ILE A 4 7.86 -12.06 2.43
N THR A 5 9.04 -12.35 2.99
CA THR A 5 9.80 -11.44 3.86
C THR A 5 10.26 -10.15 3.19
N ASP A 6 10.26 -10.09 1.86
CA ASP A 6 10.66 -8.89 1.09
C ASP A 6 9.43 -8.07 0.64
N ILE A 7 8.22 -8.59 0.87
CA ILE A 7 6.98 -7.87 0.61
C ILE A 7 6.61 -7.08 1.88
N PRO A 8 6.46 -5.74 1.79
CA PRO A 8 6.11 -4.91 2.92
C PRO A 8 4.83 -5.39 3.60
N ASP A 9 4.80 -5.33 4.93
CA ASP A 9 3.52 -5.41 5.63
C ASP A 9 2.69 -4.16 5.32
N ILE A 10 1.38 -4.32 5.41
CA ILE A 10 0.46 -3.27 4.97
C ILE A 10 0.63 -1.99 5.81
N VAL A 11 0.93 -2.10 7.10
CA VAL A 11 0.99 -0.94 8.00
C VAL A 11 2.23 -0.12 7.70
N SER A 12 3.40 -0.74 7.66
CA SER A 12 4.63 -0.03 7.33
C SER A 12 4.59 0.53 5.91
N TRP A 13 3.97 -0.16 4.95
CA TRP A 13 3.81 0.37 3.59
C TRP A 13 2.98 1.67 3.55
N PHE A 14 1.86 1.74 4.28
CA PHE A 14 1.08 2.99 4.36
C PHE A 14 1.85 4.11 5.07
N ALA A 15 2.60 3.80 6.13
CA ALA A 15 3.46 4.79 6.81
C ALA A 15 4.57 5.32 5.90
N PHE A 16 5.17 4.45 5.07
CA PHE A 16 6.17 4.86 4.08
C PHE A 16 5.63 5.89 3.07
N LEU A 17 4.38 5.74 2.63
CA LEU A 17 3.78 6.66 1.66
C LEU A 17 3.73 8.10 2.17
N ASP A 18 3.54 8.31 3.48
CA ASP A 18 3.49 9.66 4.07
C ASP A 18 4.80 10.43 3.90
N HIS A 19 5.92 9.72 3.92
CA HIS A 19 7.26 10.28 3.83
C HIS A 19 7.82 10.30 2.40
N HIS A 20 7.08 9.77 1.42
CA HIS A 20 7.58 9.63 0.06
C HIS A 20 7.27 10.87 -0.79
N GLU A 21 8.26 11.74 -0.99
CA GLU A 21 8.12 13.05 -1.64
C GLU A 21 7.40 13.00 -3.01
N GLN A 22 7.67 11.99 -3.83
CA GLN A 22 7.06 11.89 -5.17
C GLN A 22 5.61 11.37 -5.15
N ARG A 23 5.21 10.69 -4.08
CA ARG A 23 3.90 10.03 -3.98
C ARG A 23 2.93 10.77 -3.06
N ASN A 24 3.47 11.56 -2.15
CA ASN A 24 2.68 12.40 -1.28
C ASN A 24 2.78 13.89 -1.64
N GLN A 25 2.76 14.20 -2.94
CA GLN A 25 2.81 15.58 -3.43
C GLN A 25 1.60 16.40 -2.99
N ASP A 26 0.45 15.74 -2.82
CA ASP A 26 -0.80 16.36 -2.40
C ASP A 26 -0.92 16.47 -0.87
N GLY A 27 0.08 16.05 -0.09
CA GLY A 27 0.08 16.13 1.37
C GLY A 27 -1.01 15.28 2.04
N LEU A 28 -1.39 14.18 1.41
CA LEU A 28 -2.32 13.19 1.97
C LEU A 28 -1.67 12.45 3.15
N THR A 29 -2.50 12.00 4.09
CA THR A 29 -2.05 11.14 5.19
C THR A 29 -2.60 9.74 4.95
N PHE A 30 -1.69 8.80 4.72
CA PHE A 30 -1.88 7.41 4.34
C PHE A 30 -1.72 6.46 5.55
N ALA A 31 -0.87 6.76 6.52
CA ALA A 31 -0.61 5.89 7.68
C ALA A 31 -1.86 5.34 8.38
N PRO A 32 -2.96 6.12 8.59
CA PRO A 32 -4.17 5.62 9.23
C PRO A 32 -4.85 4.44 8.51
N TYR A 33 -4.66 4.28 7.20
CA TYR A 33 -5.33 3.24 6.42
C TYR A 33 -4.73 1.84 6.63
N GLY A 34 -3.45 1.76 6.97
CA GLY A 34 -2.76 0.48 7.21
C GLY A 34 -3.41 -0.33 8.33
N PRO A 35 -3.58 0.22 9.55
CA PRO A 35 -4.26 -0.47 10.65
C PRO A 35 -5.70 -0.88 10.32
N ILE A 36 -6.45 -0.07 9.56
CA ILE A 36 -7.83 -0.38 9.15
C ILE A 36 -7.86 -1.63 8.27
N LEU A 37 -6.97 -1.72 7.27
CA LEU A 37 -6.86 -2.90 6.41
C LEU A 37 -6.31 -4.12 7.16
N ARG A 38 -5.39 -3.91 8.09
CA ARG A 38 -4.89 -4.99 8.96
C ARG A 38 -6.00 -5.61 9.80
N ALA A 39 -6.88 -4.80 10.37
CA ALA A 39 -8.05 -5.29 11.09
C ALA A 39 -9.03 -6.09 10.20
N LYS A 40 -8.97 -5.90 8.88
CA LYS A 40 -9.73 -6.65 7.88
C LYS A 40 -9.00 -7.89 7.33
N GLY A 41 -7.81 -8.20 7.84
CA GLY A 41 -7.03 -9.39 7.46
C GLY A 41 -6.02 -9.18 6.33
N PHE A 42 -5.81 -7.93 5.88
CA PHE A 42 -4.72 -7.62 4.97
C PHE A 42 -3.42 -7.49 5.77
N LEU A 43 -2.46 -8.36 5.50
CA LEU A 43 -1.17 -8.43 6.16
C LEU A 43 -0.05 -7.82 5.31
N HIS A 44 -0.10 -8.01 3.99
CA HIS A 44 0.98 -7.65 3.07
C HIS A 44 0.47 -6.85 1.88
N LEU A 45 1.35 -6.00 1.33
CA LEU A 45 1.09 -5.20 0.13
C LEU A 45 0.53 -6.02 -1.04
N SER A 46 1.05 -7.24 -1.25
CA SER A 46 0.62 -8.09 -2.36
C SER A 46 -0.87 -8.44 -2.35
N GLN A 47 -1.53 -8.38 -1.20
CA GLN A 47 -2.96 -8.61 -1.10
C GLN A 47 -3.77 -7.43 -1.66
N LEU A 48 -3.20 -6.22 -1.70
CA LEU A 48 -3.85 -5.06 -2.32
C LEU A 48 -3.95 -5.17 -3.86
N THR A 49 -3.16 -6.07 -4.47
CA THR A 49 -3.11 -6.25 -5.93
C THR A 49 -3.88 -7.46 -6.41
N LEU A 50 -4.69 -8.09 -5.54
CA LEU A 50 -5.51 -9.24 -5.90
C LEU A 50 -6.76 -8.79 -6.66
N ASP A 51 -7.18 -9.58 -7.65
CA ASP A 51 -8.35 -9.27 -8.47
C ASP A 51 -9.70 -9.59 -7.78
N PHE A 52 -9.71 -9.81 -6.46
CA PHE A 52 -10.91 -10.19 -5.70
C PHE A 52 -11.76 -9.01 -5.22
N PHE A 53 -11.22 -7.79 -5.25
CA PHE A 53 -11.95 -6.58 -4.85
C PHE A 53 -11.55 -5.41 -5.75
N GLY A 54 -12.40 -4.38 -5.77
CA GLY A 54 -12.22 -3.20 -6.62
C GLY A 54 -12.05 -1.91 -5.83
N LEU A 55 -11.99 -0.81 -6.60
CA LEU A 55 -11.91 0.55 -6.05
C LEU A 55 -13.08 0.87 -5.10
N SER A 56 -14.29 0.41 -5.41
CA SER A 56 -15.49 0.68 -4.59
C SER A 56 -15.43 0.01 -3.22
N ASP A 57 -14.87 -1.21 -3.17
CA ASP A 57 -14.66 -1.92 -1.91
C ASP A 57 -13.63 -1.19 -1.05
N LEU A 58 -12.51 -0.79 -1.67
CA LEU A 58 -11.44 -0.06 -0.98
C LEU A 58 -11.92 1.29 -0.43
N GLN A 59 -12.71 2.05 -1.22
CA GLN A 59 -13.36 3.29 -0.76
C GLN A 59 -14.24 3.04 0.46
N THR A 60 -15.08 1.99 0.40
CA THR A 60 -16.00 1.64 1.48
C THR A 60 -15.26 1.21 2.75
N TRP A 61 -14.19 0.45 2.62
CA TRP A 61 -13.40 -0.04 3.75
C TRP A 61 -12.61 1.03 4.46
N LEU A 62 -12.12 2.03 3.72
CA LEU A 62 -11.26 3.08 4.23
C LEU A 62 -11.99 4.41 4.48
N GLY A 63 -13.22 4.55 3.98
CA GLY A 63 -13.97 5.81 4.07
C GLY A 63 -13.30 6.93 3.27
N ILE A 64 -12.76 6.61 2.10
CA ILE A 64 -11.96 7.53 1.27
C ILE A 64 -12.63 7.81 -0.07
N GLU A 65 -12.28 8.95 -0.65
CA GLU A 65 -12.67 9.36 -1.99
C GLU A 65 -12.01 8.49 -3.08
N VAL A 66 -12.66 8.43 -4.25
CA VAL A 66 -12.21 7.64 -5.41
C VAL A 66 -10.77 7.92 -5.80
N ARG A 67 -10.33 9.19 -5.74
CA ARG A 67 -8.97 9.60 -6.11
C ARG A 67 -7.93 8.95 -5.19
N THR A 68 -8.17 8.96 -3.88
CA THR A 68 -7.26 8.35 -2.90
C THR A 68 -7.21 6.83 -3.08
N ALA A 69 -8.36 6.19 -3.33
CA ALA A 69 -8.41 4.76 -3.61
C ALA A 69 -7.62 4.38 -4.88
N VAL A 70 -7.72 5.18 -5.94
CA VAL A 70 -6.94 5.01 -7.17
C VAL A 70 -5.44 5.09 -6.89
N LEU A 71 -5.00 6.11 -6.13
CA LEU A 71 -3.59 6.27 -5.78
C LEU A 71 -3.05 5.07 -5.00
N ILE A 72 -3.78 4.60 -4.00
CA ILE A 72 -3.40 3.42 -3.21
C ILE A 72 -3.22 2.19 -4.10
N MET A 73 -4.20 1.90 -4.97
CA MET A 73 -4.10 0.74 -5.88
C MET A 73 -2.96 0.89 -6.89
N GLN A 74 -2.74 2.10 -7.40
CA GLN A 74 -1.67 2.37 -8.36
C GLN A 74 -0.29 2.17 -7.72
N TYR A 75 -0.05 2.79 -6.56
CA TYR A 75 1.23 2.64 -5.84
C TYR A 75 1.47 1.20 -5.44
N ALA A 76 0.44 0.47 -4.97
CA ALA A 76 0.59 -0.93 -4.61
C ALA A 76 1.05 -1.80 -5.79
N LYS A 77 0.51 -1.55 -7.00
CA LYS A 77 0.90 -2.26 -8.21
C LYS A 77 2.32 -1.91 -8.65
N GLU A 78 2.66 -0.63 -8.68
CA GLU A 78 4.00 -0.14 -9.06
C GLU A 78 5.07 -0.69 -8.13
N ASP A 79 4.83 -0.64 -6.83
CA ASP A 79 5.73 -1.11 -5.79
C ASP A 79 5.94 -2.61 -5.83
N LEU A 80 4.85 -3.37 -5.93
CA LEU A 80 4.95 -4.81 -6.04
C LEU A 80 5.71 -5.21 -7.30
N ALA A 81 5.54 -4.48 -8.42
CA ALA A 81 6.30 -4.70 -9.64
C ALA A 81 7.80 -4.34 -9.47
N ALA A 82 8.11 -3.27 -8.75
CA ALA A 82 9.47 -2.87 -8.46
C ALA A 82 10.19 -3.89 -7.56
N ILE A 83 9.50 -4.42 -6.53
CA ILE A 83 10.00 -5.51 -5.68
C ILE A 83 10.20 -6.77 -6.52
N ARG A 84 9.23 -7.14 -7.36
CA ARG A 84 9.30 -8.29 -8.29
C ARG A 84 10.46 -8.23 -9.27
N SER A 85 10.88 -7.03 -9.65
CA SER A 85 12.01 -6.83 -10.54
C SER A 85 13.34 -6.61 -9.80
N GLY A 86 13.35 -6.67 -8.46
CA GLY A 86 14.54 -6.40 -7.64
C GLY A 86 15.02 -4.94 -7.71
N LYS A 87 14.21 -4.03 -8.26
CA LYS A 87 14.55 -2.61 -8.43
C LYS A 87 14.31 -1.80 -7.17
N TRP A 88 13.56 -2.34 -6.23
CA TRP A 88 13.25 -1.68 -4.98
C TRP A 88 13.29 -2.66 -3.81
N VAL A 89 13.98 -2.24 -2.76
CA VAL A 89 14.01 -2.90 -1.45
C VAL A 89 13.29 -1.96 -0.50
N PHE A 90 12.23 -2.46 0.12
CA PHE A 90 11.48 -1.67 1.09
C PHE A 90 12.36 -1.31 2.29
N PRO A 91 12.38 -0.05 2.74
CA PRO A 91 13.18 0.34 3.89
C PRO A 91 12.65 -0.37 5.15
N LYS A 92 13.52 -1.09 5.87
CA LYS A 92 13.12 -1.89 7.05
C LYS A 92 12.93 -1.05 8.32
N ASP A 93 13.35 0.21 8.31
CA ASP A 93 13.44 1.08 9.50
C ASP A 93 12.38 2.19 9.53
N ILE A 94 11.23 1.99 8.86
CA ILE A 94 10.13 2.97 8.90
C ILE A 94 9.32 2.69 10.17
N VAL A 95 9.65 3.46 11.21
CA VAL A 95 8.98 3.47 12.53
C VAL A 95 8.07 4.68 12.61
#